data_AF-A0A3C1PGC7-F1
#
_entry.id   AF-A0A3C1PGC7-F1
#
_cell.length_a   1.000
_cell.length_b   1.000
_cell.length_c   1.000
_cell.angle_alpha   90.00
_cell.angle_beta   90.00
_cell.angle_gamma   90.00
#
_symmetry.space_group_name_H-M   'P 1'
#
loop_
_entity.id
_entity.type
_entity.pdbx_description
1 polymer ?
#
loop_
_entity_poly.entity_id
_entity_poly.type
_entity_poly.pdbx_seq_one_letter_code
_entity_poly.pdbx_strand_id
1 'polypeptide(L)'
;MVLLFGFMGITGIPLDIATVLVASVAIGIGIDYSIHIITSYNHYLKEGNSVEEAIQKTILLSGKAIVINVLSVAAGFLVLVFSQIVPMQFFGLLVAISMLVAGFGALTLLPIIIIISNNKLEHKTRKTVIETIPQPKTAEPLEV
;
A
#
# COMPACT_ATOMS: atom_id res chain seq x y z
N MET A 1 1.96 11.60 2.52
CA MET A 1 2.60 12.91 2.76
C MET A 1 2.56 13.81 1.54
N VAL A 2 3.15 13.39 0.41
CA VAL A 2 3.20 14.22 -0.82
C VAL A 2 1.83 14.76 -1.23
N LEU A 3 0.81 13.90 -1.28
CA LEU A 3 -0.55 14.33 -1.65
C LEU A 3 -1.21 15.26 -0.61
N LEU A 4 -0.95 15.03 0.69
CA LEU A 4 -1.50 15.87 1.76
C LEU A 4 -0.91 17.27 1.72
N PHE A 5 0.42 17.39 1.69
CA PHE A 5 1.10 18.68 1.63
C PHE A 5 0.89 19.37 0.28
N GLY A 6 0.80 18.61 -0.81
CA GLY A 6 0.41 19.12 -2.12
C GLY A 6 -0.99 19.75 -2.09
N PHE A 7 -1.96 19.07 -1.47
CA PHE A 7 -3.30 19.61 -1.26
C PHE A 7 -3.26 20.91 -0.44
N MET A 8 -2.56 20.92 0.70
CA MET A 8 -2.40 22.13 1.52
C MET A 8 -1.78 23.30 0.74
N GLY A 9 -0.78 23.03 -0.09
CA GLY A 9 -0.12 24.04 -0.92
C GLY A 9 -1.05 24.64 -1.97
N ILE A 10 -1.95 23.84 -2.56
CA ILE A 10 -2.95 24.31 -3.54
C ILE A 10 -4.05 25.11 -2.84
N THR A 11 -4.51 24.69 -1.67
CA THR A 11 -5.61 25.34 -0.94
C THR A 11 -5.15 26.49 -0.04
N GLY A 12 -3.85 26.73 0.09
CA GLY A 12 -3.28 27.78 0.93
C GLY A 12 -3.46 27.55 2.44
N ILE A 13 -3.64 26.29 2.88
CA ILE A 13 -3.78 25.98 4.31
C ILE A 13 -2.39 26.10 4.96
N PRO A 14 -2.21 26.96 5.98
CA PRO A 14 -0.91 27.19 6.59
C PRO A 14 -0.42 25.97 7.36
N LEU A 15 0.90 25.80 7.40
CA LEU A 15 1.54 24.78 8.24
C LEU A 15 1.70 25.32 9.67
N ASP A 16 0.84 24.86 10.58
CA ASP A 16 0.87 25.18 12.01
C ASP A 16 0.97 23.92 12.89
N ILE A 17 0.91 24.11 14.21
CA ILE A 17 0.98 23.02 15.20
C ILE A 17 -0.09 21.94 14.93
N ALA A 18 -1.32 22.33 14.60
CA ALA A 18 -2.40 21.37 14.34
C ALA A 18 -2.11 20.55 13.08
N THR A 19 -1.70 21.18 11.99
CA THR A 19 -1.38 20.47 10.73
C THR A 19 -0.14 19.57 10.82
N VAL A 20 0.84 19.92 11.65
CA VAL A 20 1.99 19.03 11.94
C VAL A 20 1.54 17.77 12.68
N LEU A 21 0.59 17.88 13.61
CA LEU A 21 0.00 16.70 14.25
C LEU A 21 -0.75 15.82 13.24
N VAL A 22 -1.44 16.42 12.26
CA VAL A 22 -2.07 15.66 11.18
C VAL A 22 -1.05 14.85 10.40
N ALA A 23 0.12 15.40 10.11
CA ALA A 23 1.18 14.67 9.39
C ALA A 23 1.63 13.42 10.17
N SER A 24 1.81 13.52 11.49
CA SER A 24 2.15 12.39 12.36
C SER A 24 1.05 11.30 12.33
N VAL A 25 -0.21 11.71 12.50
CA VAL A 25 -1.38 10.82 12.44
C VAL A 25 -1.47 10.13 11.08
N ALA A 26 -1.30 10.88 10.00
CA ALA A 26 -1.37 10.37 8.63
C ALA A 26 -0.27 9.35 8.30
N ILE A 27 0.93 9.49 8.88
CA ILE A 27 1.99 8.47 8.77
C ILE A 27 1.55 7.19 9.49
N GLY A 28 1.05 7.31 10.72
CA GLY A 28 0.55 6.16 11.50
C GLY A 28 -0.53 5.39 10.75
N ILE A 29 -1.53 6.10 10.20
CA ILE A 29 -2.61 5.51 9.41
C ILE A 29 -2.08 4.76 8.18
N GLY A 30 -1.15 5.37 7.43
CA GLY A 30 -0.58 4.73 6.23
C GLY A 30 0.21 3.46 6.55
N ILE A 31 0.96 3.48 7.67
CA ILE A 31 1.70 2.31 8.15
C ILE A 31 0.72 1.20 8.58
N ASP A 32 -0.32 1.54 9.34
CA ASP A 32 -1.34 0.59 9.80
C ASP A 32 -2.00 -0.16 8.63
N TYR A 33 -2.48 0.56 7.62
CA TYR A 33 -3.11 -0.06 6.44
C TYR A 33 -2.14 -0.94 5.67
N SER A 34 -0.87 -0.52 5.58
CA SER A 34 0.17 -1.32 4.94
C SER A 34 0.44 -2.61 5.70
N ILE A 35 0.52 -2.55 7.03
CA ILE A 35 0.70 -3.73 7.90
C ILE A 35 -0.48 -4.69 7.73
N HIS A 36 -1.71 -4.20 7.71
CA HIS A 36 -2.91 -5.02 7.51
C HIS A 36 -2.86 -5.79 6.18
N ILE A 37 -2.52 -5.11 5.08
CA ILE A 37 -2.39 -5.74 3.76
C ILE A 37 -1.24 -6.74 3.72
N ILE A 38 -0.03 -6.34 4.16
CA ILE A 38 1.17 -7.19 4.11
C ILE A 38 1.00 -8.43 4.97
N THR A 39 0.43 -8.30 6.17
CA THR A 39 0.25 -9.43 7.09
C THR A 39 -0.76 -10.42 6.52
N SER A 40 -1.88 -9.95 5.95
CA SER A 40 -2.85 -10.81 5.30
C SER A 40 -2.28 -11.50 4.06
N TYR A 41 -1.53 -10.77 3.23
CA TYR A 41 -0.88 -11.32 2.05
C TYR A 41 0.12 -12.42 2.44
N ASN A 42 0.98 -12.16 3.42
CA ASN A 42 1.93 -13.13 3.94
C ASN A 42 1.25 -14.35 4.58
N HIS A 43 0.09 -14.16 5.21
CA HIS A 43 -0.71 -15.25 5.74
C HIS A 43 -1.18 -16.18 4.63
N TYR A 44 -1.77 -15.65 3.55
CA TYR A 44 -2.23 -16.48 2.42
C TYR A 44 -1.08 -17.13 1.64
N LEU A 45 0.08 -16.48 1.53
CA LEU A 45 1.26 -17.13 0.96
C LEU A 45 1.72 -18.34 1.79
N LYS A 46 1.69 -18.22 3.13
CA LYS A 46 2.06 -19.33 4.03
C LYS A 46 1.07 -20.51 3.96
N GLU A 47 -0.17 -20.25 3.57
CA GLU A 47 -1.17 -21.28 3.29
C GLU A 47 -0.96 -21.97 1.93
N GLY A 48 0.05 -21.57 1.15
CA GLY A 48 0.40 -22.20 -0.12
C GLY A 48 -0.36 -21.63 -1.34
N ASN A 49 -1.04 -20.49 -1.19
CA ASN A 49 -1.69 -19.82 -2.32
C ASN A 49 -0.63 -19.21 -3.26
N SER A 50 -0.96 -19.12 -4.55
CA SER A 50 -0.17 -18.33 -5.50
C SER A 50 -0.18 -16.84 -5.11
N VAL A 51 0.77 -16.05 -5.64
CA VAL A 51 0.87 -14.62 -5.34
C VAL A 51 -0.39 -13.87 -5.75
N GLU A 52 -0.94 -14.17 -6.93
CA GLU A 52 -2.19 -13.60 -7.41
C GLU A 52 -3.37 -13.94 -6.50
N GLU A 53 -3.52 -15.20 -6.08
CA GLU A 53 -4.59 -15.62 -5.17
C GLU A 53 -4.44 -15.00 -3.78
N ALA A 54 -3.22 -14.92 -3.25
CA ALA A 54 -2.95 -14.30 -1.96
C ALA A 54 -3.37 -12.82 -1.97
N ILE A 55 -3.01 -12.08 -3.03
CA ILE A 55 -3.42 -10.69 -3.20
C ILE A 55 -4.94 -10.56 -3.30
N GLN A 56 -5.59 -11.40 -4.12
CA GLN A 56 -7.05 -11.37 -4.27
C GLN A 56 -7.77 -11.60 -2.94
N LYS A 57 -7.37 -12.63 -2.18
CA LYS A 57 -7.94 -12.93 -0.87
C LYS A 57 -7.70 -11.81 0.15
N THR A 58 -6.51 -11.22 0.15
CA THR A 58 -6.19 -10.06 1.00
C THR A 58 -7.08 -8.86 0.70
N ILE A 59 -7.30 -8.54 -0.58
CA ILE A 59 -8.16 -7.41 -0.95
C ILE A 59 -9.63 -7.69 -0.59
N LEU A 60 -10.10 -8.92 -0.76
CA LEU A 60 -11.49 -9.29 -0.43
C LEU A 60 -11.79 -9.21 1.07
N LEU A 61 -10.87 -9.64 1.94
CA LEU A 61 -11.06 -9.56 3.39
C LEU A 61 -10.52 -8.26 3.98
N SER A 62 -9.19 -8.11 4.02
CA SER A 62 -8.53 -6.97 4.67
C SER A 62 -8.80 -5.67 3.92
N GLY A 63 -8.90 -5.72 2.59
CA GLY A 63 -9.22 -4.53 1.81
C GLY A 63 -10.61 -3.98 2.13
N LYS A 64 -11.62 -4.86 2.20
CA LYS A 64 -12.98 -4.48 2.63
C LYS A 64 -13.00 -3.89 4.05
N ALA A 65 -12.26 -4.48 4.98
CA ALA A 65 -12.14 -3.96 6.34
C ALA A 65 -11.53 -2.55 6.37
N ILE A 66 -10.47 -2.31 5.58
CA ILE A 66 -9.84 -0.99 5.45
C ILE A 66 -10.83 0.04 4.89
N VAL A 67 -11.61 -0.30 3.85
CA VAL A 67 -12.59 0.64 3.27
C VAL A 67 -13.63 1.05 4.31
N ILE A 68 -14.18 0.10 5.08
CA ILE A 68 -15.16 0.39 6.13
C ILE A 68 -14.54 1.30 7.20
N ASN A 69 -13.31 1.00 7.62
CA ASN A 69 -12.58 1.80 8.61
C ASN A 69 -12.34 3.23 8.12
N VAL A 70 -11.78 3.38 6.91
CA VAL A 70 -11.49 4.68 6.30
C VAL A 70 -12.75 5.54 6.27
N LEU A 71 -13.86 4.99 5.76
CA LEU A 71 -15.12 5.75 5.64
C LEU A 71 -15.69 6.12 7.01
N SER A 72 -15.73 5.18 7.95
CA SER A 72 -16.33 5.41 9.27
C SER A 72 -15.55 6.44 10.09
N VAL A 73 -14.22 6.30 10.13
CA VAL A 73 -13.36 7.18 10.93
C VAL A 73 -13.19 8.55 10.26
N ALA A 74 -13.07 8.60 8.93
CA ALA A 74 -13.06 9.88 8.21
C ALA A 74 -14.36 10.66 8.44
N ALA A 75 -15.52 9.99 8.42
CA ALA A 75 -16.80 10.62 8.76
C ALA A 75 -16.81 11.18 10.20
N GLY A 76 -16.23 10.45 11.16
CA GLY A 76 -16.06 10.93 12.54
C GLY A 76 -15.19 12.19 12.64
N PHE A 77 -14.06 12.24 11.92
CA PHE A 77 -13.21 13.42 11.89
C PHE A 77 -13.84 14.61 11.16
N LEU A 78 -14.66 14.37 10.13
CA LEU A 78 -15.36 15.44 9.40
C LEU A 78 -16.35 16.22 10.29
N VAL A 79 -16.83 15.64 11.39
CA VAL A 79 -17.64 16.38 12.38
C VAL A 79 -16.90 17.61 12.92
N LEU A 80 -15.57 17.57 13.01
CA LEU A 80 -14.76 18.69 13.50
C LEU A 80 -14.80 19.92 12.57
N VAL A 81 -15.21 19.76 11.31
CA VAL A 81 -15.41 20.89 10.39
C VAL A 81 -16.48 21.85 10.91
N PHE A 82 -17.42 21.39 11.75
CA PHE A 82 -18.43 22.23 12.39
C PHE A 82 -17.94 22.91 13.68
N SER A 83 -16.67 22.73 14.06
CA SER A 83 -16.09 23.37 15.25
C SER A 83 -16.04 24.90 15.10
N GLN A 84 -16.13 25.64 16.21
CA GLN A 84 -15.85 27.09 16.22
C GLN A 84 -14.34 27.42 16.26
N ILE A 85 -13.49 26.40 16.47
CA ILE A 85 -12.04 26.54 16.56
C ILE A 85 -11.45 26.18 15.18
N VAL A 86 -10.99 27.19 14.43
CA VAL A 86 -10.50 27.04 13.04
C VAL A 86 -9.41 25.95 12.90
N PRO A 87 -8.38 25.86 13.78
CA PRO A 87 -7.42 24.76 13.71
C PRO A 87 -8.04 23.36 13.78
N MET A 88 -9.13 23.18 14.54
CA MET A 88 -9.82 21.89 14.65
C MET A 88 -10.60 21.55 13.38
N GLN A 89 -11.13 22.56 12.67
CA GLN A 89 -11.79 22.36 11.38
C GLN A 89 -10.80 21.78 10.35
N PHE A 90 -9.62 22.41 10.23
CA PHE A 90 -8.56 21.94 9.34
C PHE A 90 -8.00 20.59 9.79
N PHE A 91 -7.84 20.38 11.10
CA PHE A 91 -7.40 19.10 11.63
C PHE A 91 -8.33 17.96 11.17
N GLY A 92 -9.64 18.10 11.38
CA GLY A 92 -10.63 17.09 10.97
C GLY A 92 -10.63 16.85 9.46
N LEU A 93 -10.64 17.93 8.67
CA LEU A 93 -10.62 17.85 7.21
C LEU A 93 -9.36 17.14 6.70
N LEU A 94 -8.18 17.55 7.16
CA LEU A 94 -6.90 17.03 6.69
C LEU A 94 -6.67 15.58 7.14
N VAL A 95 -7.13 15.19 8.34
CA VAL A 95 -7.10 13.77 8.76
C VAL A 95 -8.01 12.94 7.87
N ALA A 96 -9.25 13.37 7.62
CA ALA A 96 -10.18 12.65 6.75
C ALA A 96 -9.60 12.45 5.33
N ILE A 97 -9.03 13.51 4.74
CA ILE A 97 -8.35 13.42 3.43
C ILE A 97 -7.16 12.45 3.50
N SER A 98 -6.35 12.54 4.56
CA SER A 98 -5.20 11.65 4.74
C SER A 98 -5.60 10.19 4.81
N MET A 99 -6.69 9.87 5.50
CA MET A 99 -7.23 8.51 5.60
C MET A 99 -7.67 7.98 4.24
N LEU A 100 -8.40 8.79 3.47
CA LEU A 100 -8.84 8.42 2.12
C LEU A 100 -7.66 8.16 1.19
N VAL A 101 -6.67 9.06 1.19
CA VAL A 101 -5.46 8.93 0.38
C VAL A 101 -4.62 7.72 0.81
N ALA A 102 -4.41 7.53 2.11
CA ALA A 102 -3.66 6.40 2.64
C ALA A 102 -4.35 5.07 2.34
N GLY A 103 -5.66 5.00 2.55
CA GLY A 103 -6.48 3.83 2.23
C GLY A 103 -6.42 3.49 0.74
N PHE A 104 -6.63 4.49 -0.12
CA PHE A 104 -6.52 4.30 -1.57
C PHE A 104 -5.12 3.81 -1.98
N GLY A 105 -4.07 4.42 -1.44
CA GLY A 105 -2.68 4.01 -1.68
C GLY A 105 -2.41 2.57 -1.22
N ALA A 106 -2.86 2.19 -0.03
CA ALA A 106 -2.69 0.83 0.49
C ALA A 106 -3.48 -0.22 -0.30
N LEU A 107 -4.65 0.12 -0.85
CA LEU A 107 -5.48 -0.81 -1.62
C LEU A 107 -5.06 -0.92 -3.09
N THR A 108 -4.31 0.04 -3.62
CA THR A 108 -3.92 0.09 -5.04
C THR A 108 -2.42 -0.01 -5.23
N LEU A 109 -1.66 0.99 -4.76
CA LEU A 109 -0.22 1.07 -4.96
C LEU A 109 0.52 -0.09 -4.31
N LEU A 110 0.13 -0.49 -3.10
CA LEU A 110 0.83 -1.54 -2.36
C LEU A 110 0.72 -2.91 -3.06
N PRO A 111 -0.48 -3.41 -3.48
CA PRO A 111 -0.59 -4.61 -4.30
C PRO A 111 0.21 -4.53 -5.62
N ILE A 112 0.17 -3.38 -6.30
CA ILE A 112 0.93 -3.18 -7.56
C ILE A 112 2.43 -3.36 -7.31
N ILE A 113 2.95 -2.78 -6.22
CA ILE A 113 4.37 -2.91 -5.85
C ILE A 113 4.70 -4.36 -5.54
N ILE A 114 3.83 -5.09 -4.83
CA ILE A 114 4.03 -6.52 -4.51
C ILE A 114 4.13 -7.34 -5.80
N ILE A 115 3.20 -7.16 -6.76
CA ILE A 115 3.19 -7.88 -8.04
C ILE A 115 4.47 -7.61 -8.82
N ILE A 116 4.87 -6.34 -8.96
CA ILE A 116 6.08 -5.95 -9.69
C ILE A 116 7.33 -6.54 -9.02
N SER A 117 7.39 -6.50 -7.68
CA SER A 117 8.51 -7.07 -6.94
C SER A 117 8.60 -8.58 -7.12
N ASN A 118 7.47 -9.29 -7.05
CA ASN A 118 7.46 -10.74 -7.25
C ASN A 118 7.88 -11.13 -8.67
N ASN A 119 7.35 -10.46 -9.70
CA ASN A 119 7.71 -10.72 -11.09
C ASN A 119 9.22 -10.52 -11.34
N LYS A 120 9.85 -9.53 -10.72
CA LYS A 120 11.32 -9.35 -10.82
C LYS A 120 12.09 -10.49 -10.17
N LEU A 121 11.61 -11.02 -9.03
CA LEU A 121 12.25 -12.13 -8.33
C LEU A 121 12.16 -13.42 -9.15
N GLU A 122 10.98 -13.73 -9.71
CA GLU A 122 10.81 -14.90 -10.59
C GLU A 122 11.69 -14.80 -11.84
N HIS A 123 11.80 -13.61 -12.44
CA HIS A 123 12.62 -13.43 -13.63
C HIS A 123 14.13 -13.59 -13.36
N LYS A 124 14.59 -13.16 -12.18
CA LYS A 124 15.97 -13.34 -11.74
C LYS A 124 16.29 -14.82 -11.50
N THR A 125 15.41 -15.52 -10.78
CA THR A 125 15.55 -16.96 -10.50
C THR A 125 15.54 -17.80 -11.79
N ARG A 126 14.64 -17.51 -12.74
CA ARG A 126 14.56 -18.24 -14.01
C ARG A 126 15.82 -18.04 -14.87
N LYS A 127 16.40 -16.83 -14.91
CA LYS A 127 17.67 -16.59 -15.63
C LYS A 127 18.83 -17.39 -15.03
N THR A 128 18.99 -17.38 -13.70
CA THR A 128 20.08 -18.12 -13.03
C THR A 128 19.97 -19.63 -13.28
N VAL A 129 18.76 -20.19 -13.23
CA VAL A 129 18.56 -21.64 -13.49
C VAL A 129 18.93 -21.99 -14.93
N ILE A 130 18.53 -21.20 -15.92
CA ILE A 130 18.83 -21.47 -17.34
C ILE A 130 20.33 -21.34 -17.64
N GLU A 131 21.04 -20.39 -17.02
CA GLU A 131 22.51 -20.27 -17.15
C GLU A 131 23.28 -21.39 -16.46
N THR A 132 22.69 -22.05 -15.45
CA THR A 132 23.36 -23.12 -14.68
C THR A 132 23.11 -24.52 -15.26
N ILE A 133 22.14 -24.69 -16.16
CA ILE A 133 21.91 -25.97 -16.83
C ILE A 133 23.08 -26.23 -17.81
N PRO A 134 23.85 -27.33 -17.64
CA PRO A 134 24.90 -27.69 -18.59
C PRO A 134 24.28 -27.89 -19.97
N GLN A 135 24.77 -27.17 -20.97
CA GLN A 135 24.37 -27.38 -22.36
C GLN A 135 24.62 -28.85 -22.72
N PRO A 136 23.64 -29.56 -23.31
CA PRO A 136 23.86 -30.93 -23.75
C PRO A 136 25.03 -30.91 -24.73
N LYS A 137 26.10 -31.63 -24.39
CA LYS A 137 27.21 -31.85 -25.32
C LYS A 137 26.60 -32.47 -26.57
N THR A 138 26.66 -31.73 -27.68
CA THR A 138 26.36 -32.24 -29.00
C THR A 138 27.17 -33.52 -29.15
N ALA A 139 26.50 -34.66 -29.35
CA ALA A 139 27.18 -35.92 -29.56
C ALA A 139 28.15 -35.73 -30.73
N GLU A 140 29.45 -35.81 -30.45
CA GLU A 140 30.47 -35.88 -31.49
C GLU A 140 30.10 -37.05 -32.40
N PRO A 141 30.01 -36.85 -33.73
CA PRO A 141 29.81 -37.96 -34.64
C PRO A 141 30.97 -38.94 -34.42
N LEU A 142 30.63 -40.20 -34.11
CA LEU A 142 31.59 -41.29 -34.04
C LEU A 142 32.42 -41.26 -35.33
N GLU A 143 33.69 -40.86 -35.23
CA GLU A 143 34.66 -41.05 -36.31
C GLU A 143 34.80 -42.56 -36.52
N VAL A 144 34.39 -43.01 -37.71
CA VAL A 144 34.45 -44.39 -38.19
C VAL A 144 35.74 -44.58 -38.97
#